data_AF-A0A6V7INQ1-F1
#
_entry.id   AF-A0A6V7INQ1-F1
#
_cell.length_a   1.000
_cell.length_b   1.000
_cell.length_c   1.000
_cell.angle_alpha   90.00
_cell.angle_beta   90.00
_cell.angle_gamma   90.00
#
_symmetry.space_group_name_H-M   'P 1'
#
loop_
_entity.id
_entity.type
_entity.pdbx_description
1 polymer ?
#
loop_
_entity_poly.entity_id
_entity_poly.type
_entity_poly.pdbx_seq_one_letter_code
_entity_poly.pdbx_strand_id
1 'polypeptide(L)' 'ERCRKEVNEIMQENGSEKMTMRDIQKMSYLERCIKEALRLYPSVPVIGRTIVEDIQL' A
#
# COMPACT_ATOMS: atom_id res chain seq x y z
N GLU A 1 -4.92 -15.23 6.82
CA GLU A 1 -6.16 -14.96 7.58
C GLU A 1 -6.49 -13.49 7.84
N ARG A 2 -5.70 -12.72 8.62
CA ARG A 2 -6.09 -11.34 9.02
C ARG A 2 -6.42 -10.39 7.85
N CYS A 3 -5.54 -10.33 6.84
CA CYS A 3 -5.78 -9.54 5.63
C CYS A 3 -7.06 -9.95 4.88
N ARG A 4 -7.34 -11.26 4.82
CA ARG A 4 -8.51 -11.79 4.12
C ARG A 4 -9.80 -11.47 4.86
N LYS A 5 -9.77 -11.49 6.20
CA LYS A 5 -10.91 -11.07 7.04
C LYS A 5 -11.24 -9.60 6.85
N GLU A 6 -10.23 -8.72 6.94
CA GLU A 6 -10.40 -7.26 6.73
C GLU A 6 -11.05 -6.96 5.37
N VAL A 7 -10.55 -7.59 4.30
CA VAL A 7 -11.11 -7.41 2.96
C VAL A 7 -12.56 -7.89 2.89
N ASN A 8 -12.88 -9.05 3.45
CA ASN A 8 -14.24 -9.59 3.43
C ASN A 8 -15.22 -8.71 4.22
N GLU A 9 -14.81 -8.18 5.38
CA GLU A 9 -15.64 -7.30 6.21
C GLU A 9 -16.00 -6.01 5.45
N ILE A 10 -15.02 -5.35 4.84
CA ILE A 10 -15.24 -4.11 4.07
C ILE A 10 -16.09 -4.38 2.81
N MET A 11 -15.91 -5.53 2.15
CA MET A 11 -16.73 -5.92 0.99
C MET A 11 -18.19 -6.18 1.38
N GLN A 12 -18.43 -6.76 2.56
CA GLN A 12 -19.78 -6.99 3.08
C GLN A 12 -20.46 -5.68 3.50
N GLU A 13 -19.72 -4.76 4.13
CA GLU A 13 -20.21 -3.42 4.48
C GLU A 13 -20.66 -2.62 3.26
N ASN A 14 -19.98 -2.78 2.12
CA ASN A 14 -20.28 -2.04 0.90
C ASN A 14 -21.51 -2.56 0.12
N GLY A 15 -22.16 -3.64 0.60
CA GLY A 15 -23.50 -4.02 0.17
C GLY A 15 -23.71 -4.14 -1.35
N SER A 16 -22.75 -4.74 -2.08
CA SER A 16 -22.76 -4.90 -3.55
C SER A 16 -22.64 -3.61 -4.39
N GLU A 17 -22.38 -2.47 -3.75
CA GLU A 17 -22.00 -1.24 -4.47
C GLU A 17 -20.58 -1.35 -5.04
N LYS A 18 -20.29 -0.57 -6.08
CA LYS A 18 -18.94 -0.51 -6.64
C LYS A 18 -17.99 0.01 -5.58
N MET A 19 -16.91 -0.73 -5.36
CA MET A 19 -15.81 -0.32 -4.47
C MET A 19 -15.38 1.12 -4.74
N THR A 20 -15.41 1.97 -3.72
CA THR A 20 -14.94 3.35 -3.82
C THR A 20 -13.51 3.48 -3.31
N MET A 21 -12.84 4.59 -3.64
CA MET A 21 -11.51 4.87 -3.07
C MET A 21 -11.52 5.00 -1.55
N ARG A 22 -12.63 5.43 -0.94
CA ARG A 22 -12.76 5.53 0.51
C ARG A 22 -12.75 4.16 1.17
N ASP A 23 -13.29 3.15 0.52
CA ASP A 23 -13.33 1.78 1.05
C ASP A 23 -11.96 1.12 0.98
N ILE A 24 -11.20 1.39 -0.08
CA ILE A 24 -9.80 0.96 -0.20
C ILE A 24 -8.95 1.58 0.92
N GLN A 25 -9.20 2.85 1.27
CA GLN A 25 -8.50 3.52 2.37
C GLN A 25 -8.78 2.90 3.75
N LYS A 26 -9.88 2.14 3.91
CA LYS A 26 -10.17 1.39 5.15
C LYS A 26 -9.35 0.10 5.28
N MET A 27 -8.75 -0.41 4.18
CA MET A 27 -8.01 -1.68 4.15
C MET A 27 -6.57 -1.54 4.68
N SER A 28 -6.43 -1.13 5.94
CA SER A 28 -5.16 -0.77 6.57
C SER A 28 -4.16 -1.93 6.65
N TYR A 29 -4.63 -3.16 6.88
CA TYR A 29 -3.78 -4.33 7.01
C TYR A 29 -3.30 -4.80 5.64
N LEU A 30 -4.18 -4.77 4.63
CA LEU A 30 -3.79 -5.03 3.25
C LEU A 30 -2.72 -4.03 2.77
N GLU A 31 -2.88 -2.75 3.05
CA GLU A 31 -1.89 -1.72 2.70
C GLU A 31 -0.52 -2.02 3.34
N ARG A 32 -0.52 -2.42 4.62
CA ARG A 32 0.71 -2.83 5.32
C ARG A 32 1.37 -4.05 4.69
N CYS A 33 0.58 -5.05 4.27
CA CYS A 33 1.10 -6.22 3.56
C CYS A 33 1.77 -5.83 2.24
N ILE A 34 1.15 -4.94 1.46
CA ILE A 34 1.71 -4.45 0.19
C ILE A 34 3.00 -3.66 0.44
N LYS A 35 3.00 -2.75 1.41
CA LYS A 35 4.20 -1.96 1.77
C LYS A 35 5.35 -2.84 2.22
N GLU A 36 5.08 -3.86 3.02
CA GLU A 36 6.12 -4.78 3.49
C GLU A 36 6.66 -5.65 2.36
N ALA A 37 5.80 -6.08 1.43
CA ALA A 37 6.23 -6.77 0.22
C ALA A 37 7.16 -5.88 -0.63
N LEU A 38 6.82 -4.59 -0.81
CA LEU A 38 7.67 -3.64 -1.52
C LEU A 38 8.96 -3.27 -0.77
N ARG A 39 8.96 -3.33 0.57
CA ARG A 39 10.18 -3.14 1.38
C ARG A 39 11.16 -4.29 1.18
N LEU A 40 10.67 -5.52 1.12
CA LEU A 40 11.48 -6.73 0.90
C LEU A 40 11.89 -6.90 -0.56
N TYR A 41 10.94 -6.63 -1.47
CA TYR A 41 11.08 -6.81 -2.91
C TYR A 41 10.68 -5.52 -3.62
N PRO A 42 11.53 -4.49 -3.57
CA PRO A 42 11.25 -3.23 -4.25
C PRO A 42 11.17 -3.45 -5.75
N SER A 43 10.09 -3.00 -6.39
CA SER A 43 9.93 -3.08 -7.84
C SER A 43 11.03 -2.32 -8.59
N VAL A 44 11.54 -1.24 -7.98
CA VAL A 44 12.68 -0.45 -8.45
C VAL A 44 13.75 -0.44 -7.36
N PRO A 45 14.80 -1.29 -7.46
CA PRO A 45 15.76 -1.48 -6.38
C PRO A 45 16.81 -0.36 -6.25
N VAL A 46 16.98 0.48 -7.27
CA VAL A 46 17.99 1.55 -7.29
C VAL A 46 17.36 2.84 -7.80
N ILE A 47 17.63 3.95 -7.11
CA ILE A 47 17.24 5.30 -7.51
C ILE A 47 18.52 6.13 -7.67
N GLY A 48 18.90 6.43 -8.92
CA GLY A 48 20.02 7.30 -9.21
C GLY A 48 19.69 8.77 -8.90
N ARG A 49 20.62 9.50 -8.29
CA ARG A 49 20.51 10.94 -8.06
C ARG A 49 21.83 11.62 -8.47
N THR A 50 21.71 12.80 -9.06
CA THR A 50 22.84 13.66 -9.42
C THR A 50 22.75 14.94 -8.59
N ILE A 51 23.86 15.31 -7.95
CA ILE A 51 23.95 16.58 -7.22
C ILE A 51 23.99 17.76 -8.20
N VAL A 52 23.24 18.81 -7.89
CA VAL A 52 23.22 20.06 -8.68
C VAL A 52 24.08 21.14 -8.03
N GLU A 53 24.36 20.99 -6.74
CA GLU A 53 25.14 21.90 -5.91
C GLU A 53 25.84 21.14 -4.78
N ASP A 54 26.86 21.76 -4.19
CA ASP A 54 27.64 21.18 -3.09
C ASP A 54 26.78 21.02 -1.82
N ILE A 55 26.81 19.83 -1.22
CA ILE A 55 26.07 19.51 0.00
C ILE A 55 26.99 18.90 1.07
N GLN A 56 26.69 19.17 2.34
CA GLN A 56 27.21 18.42 3.48
C GLN A 56 26.17 17.40 3.94
N LEU A 57 26.58 16.14 4.11
CA LEU A 57 25.75 15.01 4.52
C LEU A 57 25.62 14.90 6.05
#